data_AF-A0A3C1UZK6-F1
#
_entry.id   AF-A0A3C1UZK6-F1
#
_cell.length_a   1.000
_cell.length_b   1.000
_cell.length_c   1.000
_cell.angle_alpha   90.00
_cell.angle_beta   90.00
_cell.angle_gamma   90.00
#
_symmetry.space_group_name_H-M   'P 1'
#
loop_
_entity.id
_entity.type
_entity.pdbx_description
1 polymer ?
#
loop_
_entity_poly.entity_id
_entity_poly.type
_entity_poly.pdbx_seq_one_letter_code
_entity_poly.pdbx_strand_id
1 'polypeptide(L)'
;VFGAAFKANGSCQSIFLSVILVVLAIAWMMFSPLIYAVFNTGSLNIVSENQTVVQAILADITSGANTGFVVTYAIFTTVVGLTSFMISWFSFPMVLDKDCDPFTAVVTSLKAAMANLVIMLIWVPMVGIIVLGALVLTANFYFIGLVFVIPVLAHATWHAYESMIGELK
;
A
#
# COMPACT_ATOMS: atom_id res chain seq x y z
N VAL A 1 -27.79 3.93 -1.94
CA VAL A 1 -26.38 3.67 -1.59
C VAL A 1 -25.41 4.39 -2.53
N PHE A 2 -25.44 4.15 -3.85
CA PHE A 2 -24.58 4.87 -4.81
C PHE A 2 -24.79 6.39 -4.91
N GLY A 3 -26.01 6.89 -4.66
CA GLY A 3 -26.31 8.33 -4.71
C GLY A 3 -25.76 9.16 -3.53
N ALA A 4 -25.48 8.53 -2.38
CA ALA A 4 -24.84 9.21 -1.24
C ALA A 4 -23.32 9.32 -1.45
N ALA A 5 -22.70 8.32 -2.10
CA ALA A 5 -21.28 8.30 -2.42
C ALA A 5 -20.84 9.45 -3.36
N PHE A 6 -21.73 9.94 -4.23
CA PHE A 6 -21.43 11.09 -5.10
C PHE A 6 -21.80 12.45 -4.48
N LYS A 7 -22.71 12.49 -3.50
CA LYS A 7 -23.17 13.76 -2.92
C LYS A 7 -22.22 14.32 -1.85
N ALA A 8 -21.36 13.48 -1.27
CA ALA A 8 -20.34 13.88 -0.30
C ALA A 8 -18.95 14.16 -0.95
N ASN A 9 -18.79 13.91 -2.25
CA ASN A 9 -17.46 13.73 -2.86
C ASN A 9 -16.81 15.03 -3.35
N GLY A 10 -16.63 16.01 -2.47
CA GLY A 10 -16.00 17.29 -2.82
C GLY A 10 -15.38 18.07 -1.66
N SER A 11 -15.29 17.51 -0.45
CA SER A 11 -14.57 18.17 0.63
C SER A 11 -13.08 18.21 0.31
N CYS A 12 -12.50 19.42 0.30
CA CYS A 12 -11.07 19.71 0.11
C CYS A 12 -10.14 18.78 0.93
N GLN A 13 -10.68 18.26 2.04
CA GLN A 13 -10.02 17.36 2.98
C GLN A 13 -9.61 16.01 2.35
N SER A 14 -10.47 15.36 1.54
CA SER A 14 -10.12 14.07 0.91
C SER A 14 -9.05 14.21 -0.17
N ILE A 15 -9.05 15.35 -0.88
CA ILE A 15 -8.02 15.70 -1.86
C ILE A 15 -6.67 15.85 -1.18
N PHE A 16 -6.62 16.53 -0.04
CA PHE A 16 -5.36 16.72 0.70
C PHE A 16 -4.75 15.39 1.17
N LEU A 17 -5.59 14.47 1.71
CA LEU A 17 -5.14 13.12 2.07
C LEU A 17 -4.60 12.36 0.85
N SER A 18 -5.26 12.49 -0.29
CA SER A 18 -4.81 11.88 -1.55
C SER A 18 -3.48 12.45 -2.02
N VAL A 19 -3.28 13.78 -1.92
CA VAL A 19 -2.01 14.45 -2.27
C VAL A 19 -0.86 13.93 -1.41
N ILE A 20 -1.07 13.74 -0.10
CA ILE A 20 -0.04 13.16 0.79
C ILE A 20 0.39 11.77 0.30
N LEU A 21 -0.57 10.90 -0.02
CA LEU A 21 -0.28 9.56 -0.51
C LEU A 21 0.38 9.55 -1.89
N VAL A 22 0.00 10.48 -2.77
CA VAL A 22 0.64 10.67 -4.08
C VAL A 22 2.09 11.12 -3.92
N VAL A 23 2.39 12.07 -3.03
CA VAL A 23 3.77 12.50 -2.74
C VAL A 23 4.59 11.33 -2.22
N LEU A 24 4.02 10.52 -1.31
CA LEU A 24 4.68 9.32 -0.80
C LEU A 24 4.92 8.28 -1.91
N ALA A 25 3.97 8.10 -2.83
CA ALA A 25 4.11 7.22 -3.99
C ALA A 25 5.18 7.73 -4.97
N ILE A 26 5.25 9.04 -5.21
CA ILE A 26 6.29 9.66 -6.04
C ILE A 26 7.66 9.45 -5.39
N ALA A 27 7.78 9.67 -4.08
CA ALA A 27 9.02 9.39 -3.36
C ALA A 27 9.44 7.93 -3.54
N TRP A 28 8.52 6.98 -3.38
CA TRP A 28 8.78 5.56 -3.62
C TRP A 28 9.26 5.28 -5.05
N MET A 29 8.57 5.83 -6.07
CA MET A 29 8.93 5.67 -7.48
C MET A 29 10.30 6.28 -7.81
N MET A 30 10.66 7.39 -7.16
CA MET A 30 11.96 8.04 -7.35
C MET A 30 13.10 7.28 -6.68
N PHE A 31 12.89 6.81 -5.44
CA PHE A 31 13.93 6.11 -4.69
C PHE A 31 14.16 4.67 -5.15
N SER A 32 13.14 4.00 -5.69
CA SER A 32 13.27 2.62 -6.18
C SER A 32 14.42 2.42 -7.19
N PRO A 33 14.48 3.17 -8.32
CA PRO A 33 15.59 3.06 -9.27
C PRO A 33 16.91 3.58 -8.71
N LEU A 34 16.91 4.55 -7.79
CA LEU A 34 18.14 5.07 -7.16
C LEU A 34 18.80 4.03 -6.26
N ILE A 35 18.02 3.35 -5.43
CA ILE A 35 18.50 2.24 -4.60
C ILE A 35 19.08 1.16 -5.51
N TYR A 36 18.36 0.79 -6.57
CA TYR A 36 18.86 -0.18 -7.54
C TYR A 36 20.21 0.24 -8.15
N ALA A 37 20.32 1.50 -8.60
CA ALA A 37 21.52 2.03 -9.24
C ALA A 37 22.75 2.00 -8.32
N VAL A 38 22.59 2.33 -7.04
CA VAL A 38 23.69 2.33 -6.05
C VAL A 38 24.27 0.92 -5.89
N PHE A 39 23.44 -0.11 -5.82
CA PHE A 39 23.92 -1.48 -5.64
C PHE A 39 24.41 -2.16 -6.93
N ASN A 40 23.96 -1.69 -8.09
CA ASN A 40 24.30 -2.27 -9.39
C ASN A 40 25.20 -1.35 -10.23
N THR A 41 25.92 -0.42 -9.58
CA THR A 41 26.82 0.51 -10.26
C THR A 41 27.92 -0.27 -11.01
N GLY A 42 27.96 -0.12 -12.34
CA GLY A 42 28.96 -0.78 -13.20
C GLY A 42 28.52 -2.10 -13.85
N SER A 43 27.32 -2.61 -13.53
CA SER A 43 26.70 -3.73 -14.24
C SER A 43 25.74 -3.20 -15.31
N LEU A 44 25.97 -3.54 -16.59
CA LEU A 44 24.98 -3.30 -17.63
C LEU A 44 23.90 -4.37 -17.51
N ASN A 45 22.66 -3.95 -17.24
CA ASN A 45 21.47 -4.80 -17.31
C ASN A 45 21.22 -5.26 -18.75
N ILE A 46 21.96 -6.28 -19.18
CA ILE A 46 21.56 -7.05 -20.34
C ILE A 46 20.64 -8.14 -19.80
N VAL A 47 19.34 -7.83 -19.72
CA VAL A 47 18.35 -8.91 -19.66
C VAL A 47 18.55 -9.68 -20.95
N SER A 48 19.19 -10.85 -20.85
CA SER A 48 19.47 -11.68 -22.00
C SER A 48 18.15 -11.93 -22.72
N GLU A 49 18.12 -11.81 -24.05
CA GLU A 49 16.91 -11.89 -24.89
C GLU A 49 16.07 -13.18 -24.66
N ASN A 50 16.70 -14.20 -24.06
CA ASN A 50 16.13 -15.51 -23.72
C ASN A 50 15.58 -15.63 -22.29
N GLN A 51 15.61 -14.58 -21.47
CA GLN A 51 15.13 -14.63 -20.08
C GLN A 51 14.00 -13.62 -19.84
N THR A 52 12.95 -14.08 -19.15
CA THR A 52 11.92 -13.18 -18.63
C THR A 52 12.46 -12.35 -17.47
N VAL A 53 11.89 -11.17 -17.24
CA VAL A 53 12.23 -10.30 -16.09
C VAL A 53 12.15 -11.07 -14.75
N VAL A 54 11.16 -11.95 -14.62
CA VAL A 54 10.96 -12.79 -13.42
C VAL A 54 12.12 -13.76 -13.23
N GLN A 55 12.57 -14.43 -14.30
CA GLN A 55 13.70 -15.37 -14.24
C GLN A 55 15.02 -14.67 -13.90
N ALA A 56 15.25 -13.48 -14.45
CA ALA A 56 16.42 -12.66 -14.13
C ALA A 56 16.45 -12.30 -12.63
N ILE A 57 15.32 -11.81 -12.09
CA ILE A 57 15.20 -11.48 -10.66
C ILE A 57 15.39 -12.72 -9.78
N LEU A 58 14.81 -13.86 -10.16
CA LEU A 58 14.94 -15.10 -9.37
C LEU A 58 16.38 -15.62 -9.34
N ALA A 59 17.08 -15.55 -10.47
CA ALA A 59 18.48 -15.93 -10.57
C ALA A 59 19.38 -15.03 -9.70
N ASP A 60 19.13 -13.72 -9.68
CA ASP A 60 19.84 -12.75 -8.84
C ASP A 60 19.62 -13.00 -7.35
N ILE A 61 18.38 -13.33 -6.95
CA ILE A 61 18.05 -13.63 -5.54
C ILE A 61 18.69 -14.96 -5.12
N THR A 62 18.64 -15.99 -5.97
CA THR A 62 19.12 -17.35 -5.63
C THR A 62 20.64 -17.46 -5.65
N SER A 63 21.31 -16.71 -6.52
CA SER A 63 22.78 -16.69 -6.60
C SER A 63 23.44 -15.92 -5.46
N GLY A 64 22.68 -15.06 -4.77
CA GLY A 64 23.21 -14.19 -3.70
C GLY A 64 24.10 -13.05 -4.20
N ALA A 65 24.21 -12.86 -5.52
CA ALA A 65 25.06 -11.82 -6.10
C ALA A 65 24.64 -10.40 -5.66
N ASN A 66 23.34 -10.20 -5.44
CA ASN A 66 22.73 -8.91 -5.12
C ASN A 66 22.00 -8.89 -3.76
N THR A 67 22.44 -9.68 -2.77
CA THR A 67 21.78 -9.75 -1.44
C THR A 67 21.69 -8.38 -0.75
N GLY A 68 22.71 -7.53 -0.89
CA GLY A 68 22.71 -6.17 -0.34
C GLY A 68 21.57 -5.29 -0.88
N PHE A 69 21.30 -5.37 -2.19
CA PHE A 69 20.16 -4.71 -2.82
C PHE A 69 18.83 -5.26 -2.28
N VAL A 70 18.67 -6.58 -2.27
CA VAL A 70 17.42 -7.24 -1.87
C VAL A 70 17.03 -6.86 -0.45
N VAL A 71 17.96 -6.93 0.50
CA VAL A 71 17.70 -6.59 1.91
C VAL A 71 17.36 -5.10 2.06
N THR A 72 18.16 -4.22 1.45
CA THR A 72 17.96 -2.77 1.55
C THR A 72 16.62 -2.35 0.91
N TYR A 73 16.31 -2.89 -0.26
CA TYR A 73 15.07 -2.62 -0.97
C TYR A 73 13.85 -3.18 -0.22
N ALA A 74 13.95 -4.38 0.35
CA ALA A 74 12.89 -4.96 1.18
C ALA A 74 12.61 -4.09 2.41
N ILE A 75 13.63 -3.62 3.13
CA ILE A 75 13.47 -2.71 4.27
C ILE A 75 12.80 -1.40 3.83
N PHE A 76 13.32 -0.78 2.76
CA PHE A 76 12.79 0.49 2.25
C PHE A 76 11.30 0.37 1.88
N THR A 77 10.95 -0.62 1.07
CA THR A 77 9.56 -0.84 0.62
C THR A 77 8.63 -1.21 1.78
N THR A 78 9.11 -1.97 2.75
CA THR A 78 8.33 -2.30 3.96
C THR A 78 8.03 -1.04 4.78
N VAL A 79 9.01 -0.18 5.02
CA VAL A 79 8.82 1.06 5.78
C VAL A 79 7.85 2.00 5.07
N VAL A 80 8.03 2.21 3.77
CA VAL A 80 7.15 3.09 2.98
C VAL A 80 5.73 2.53 2.90
N GLY A 81 5.58 1.22 2.69
CA GLY A 81 4.29 0.54 2.64
C GLY A 81 3.55 0.56 3.98
N LEU A 82 4.25 0.31 5.09
CA LEU A 82 3.64 0.42 6.43
C LEU A 82 3.21 1.85 6.72
N THR A 83 4.04 2.84 6.38
CA THR A 83 3.72 4.25 6.59
C THR A 83 2.50 4.67 5.77
N SER A 84 2.44 4.29 4.48
CA SER A 84 1.30 4.61 3.62
C SER A 84 0.01 3.95 4.12
N PHE A 85 0.10 2.71 4.60
CA PHE A 85 -1.02 1.98 5.16
C PHE A 85 -1.56 2.65 6.43
N MET A 86 -0.67 2.97 7.38
CA MET A 86 -1.05 3.62 8.64
C MET A 86 -1.69 4.99 8.44
N ILE A 87 -1.25 5.74 7.42
CA ILE A 87 -1.83 7.05 7.07
C ILE A 87 -3.20 6.89 6.41
N SER A 88 -3.41 5.86 5.57
CA SER A 88 -4.60 5.77 4.72
C SER A 88 -5.76 4.97 5.32
N TRP A 89 -5.48 3.92 6.09
CA TRP A 89 -6.43 2.86 6.42
C TRP A 89 -7.74 3.37 7.06
N PHE A 90 -7.67 4.21 8.10
CA PHE A 90 -8.86 4.80 8.73
C PHE A 90 -9.11 6.27 8.37
N SER A 91 -8.16 6.94 7.73
CA SER A 91 -8.32 8.36 7.39
C SER A 91 -9.41 8.58 6.34
N PHE A 92 -9.50 7.73 5.33
CA PHE A 92 -10.56 7.82 4.31
C PHE A 92 -11.98 7.65 4.88
N PRO A 93 -12.30 6.56 5.61
CA PRO A 93 -13.62 6.42 6.19
C PRO A 93 -13.92 7.52 7.22
N MET A 94 -12.93 7.95 8.01
CA MET A 94 -13.13 9.01 9.01
C MET A 94 -13.42 10.39 8.39
N VAL A 95 -12.75 10.74 7.28
CA VAL A 95 -13.05 11.99 6.56
C VAL A 95 -14.45 11.93 5.93
N LEU A 96 -14.87 10.76 5.45
CA LEU A 96 -16.20 10.58 4.84
C LEU A 96 -17.35 10.51 5.85
N ASP A 97 -17.11 9.93 7.02
CA ASP A 97 -18.11 9.72 8.07
C ASP A 97 -18.24 10.93 9.01
N LYS A 98 -17.12 11.58 9.35
CA LYS A 98 -17.07 12.64 10.38
C LYS A 98 -16.68 14.04 9.86
N ASP A 99 -16.54 14.25 8.54
CA ASP A 99 -16.14 15.54 7.90
C ASP A 99 -14.95 16.23 8.61
N CYS A 100 -13.99 15.43 9.09
CA CYS A 100 -12.90 15.91 9.92
C CYS A 100 -11.68 16.38 9.10
N ASP A 101 -10.86 17.26 9.70
CA ASP A 101 -9.63 17.72 9.08
C ASP A 101 -8.65 16.55 8.80
N PRO A 102 -7.95 16.52 7.64
CA PRO A 102 -7.07 15.41 7.25
C PRO A 102 -5.96 15.13 8.25
N PHE A 103 -5.40 16.16 8.90
CA PHE A 103 -4.37 15.94 9.91
C PHE A 103 -4.94 15.22 11.13
N THR A 104 -6.16 15.59 11.54
CA THR A 104 -6.87 14.91 12.62
C THR A 104 -7.17 13.46 12.26
N ALA A 105 -7.59 13.21 11.02
CA ALA A 105 -7.86 11.87 10.51
C ALA A 105 -6.59 10.98 10.54
N VAL A 106 -5.48 11.49 10.02
CA VAL A 106 -4.18 10.78 10.00
C VAL A 106 -3.66 10.50 11.40
N VAL A 107 -3.69 11.49 12.29
CA VAL A 107 -3.25 11.31 13.68
C VAL A 107 -4.13 10.28 14.40
N THR A 108 -5.44 10.29 14.15
CA THR A 108 -6.37 9.32 14.73
C THR A 108 -6.11 7.92 14.16
N SER A 109 -5.88 7.79 12.86
CA SER A 109 -5.50 6.52 12.21
C SER A 109 -4.22 5.96 12.82
N LEU A 110 -3.19 6.79 13.00
CA LEU A 110 -1.92 6.41 13.64
C LEU A 110 -2.11 6.00 15.10
N LYS A 111 -2.92 6.73 15.87
CA LYS A 111 -3.22 6.37 17.27
C LYS A 111 -4.00 5.06 17.38
N ALA A 112 -5.01 4.86 16.54
CA ALA A 112 -5.79 3.63 16.48
C ALA A 112 -4.91 2.43 16.11
N ALA A 113 -4.01 2.64 15.15
CA ALA A 113 -2.98 1.70 14.75
C ALA A 113 -2.05 1.30 15.91
N MET A 114 -1.51 2.29 16.62
CA MET A 114 -0.59 2.06 17.75
C MET A 114 -1.29 1.50 19.00
N ALA A 115 -2.58 1.79 19.20
CA ALA A 115 -3.37 1.19 20.27
C ALA A 115 -3.66 -0.30 20.01
N ASN A 116 -3.72 -0.71 18.74
CA ASN A 116 -4.10 -2.05 18.30
C ASN A 116 -3.00 -2.73 17.48
N LEU A 117 -1.73 -2.62 17.93
CA LEU A 117 -0.57 -3.16 17.21
C LEU A 117 -0.70 -4.65 16.90
N VAL A 118 -1.23 -5.45 17.83
CA VAL A 118 -1.41 -6.90 17.64
C VAL A 118 -2.34 -7.19 16.47
N ILE A 119 -3.47 -6.48 16.40
CA ILE A 119 -4.45 -6.64 15.32
C ILE A 119 -3.83 -6.18 14.00
N MET A 120 -3.14 -5.04 14.01
CA MET A 120 -2.43 -4.54 12.82
C MET A 120 -1.38 -5.49 12.27
N LEU A 121 -0.60 -6.14 13.14
CA LEU A 121 0.45 -7.08 12.74
C LEU A 121 -0.10 -8.30 12.01
N ILE A 122 -1.33 -8.70 12.28
CA ILE A 122 -2.01 -9.79 11.56
C ILE A 122 -2.69 -9.25 10.31
N TRP A 123 -3.31 -8.09 10.45
CA TRP A 123 -4.20 -7.54 9.45
C TRP A 123 -3.47 -7.01 8.22
N VAL A 124 -2.38 -6.25 8.41
CA VAL A 124 -1.54 -5.73 7.30
C VAL A 124 -1.04 -6.85 6.38
N PRO A 125 -0.38 -7.91 6.87
CA PRO A 125 0.08 -8.99 5.99
C PRO A 125 -1.08 -9.76 5.37
N MET A 126 -2.22 -9.91 6.06
CA MET A 126 -3.39 -10.57 5.48
C MET A 126 -3.92 -9.81 4.26
N VAL A 127 -4.05 -8.48 4.35
CA VAL A 127 -4.41 -7.63 3.20
C VAL A 127 -3.40 -7.79 2.08
N GLY A 128 -2.09 -7.74 2.42
CA GLY A 128 -1.01 -7.92 1.45
C GLY A 128 -1.09 -9.27 0.72
N ILE A 129 -1.32 -10.37 1.43
CA ILE A 129 -1.45 -11.72 0.87
C ILE A 129 -2.66 -11.81 -0.06
N ILE A 130 -3.81 -11.25 0.32
CA ILE A 130 -5.02 -11.28 -0.50
C ILE A 130 -4.81 -10.50 -1.80
N VAL A 131 -4.23 -9.29 -1.73
CA VAL A 131 -3.94 -8.46 -2.90
C VAL A 131 -2.91 -9.13 -3.80
N LEU A 132 -1.82 -9.64 -3.22
CA LEU A 132 -0.77 -10.35 -3.98
C LEU A 132 -1.33 -11.61 -4.63
N GLY A 133 -2.14 -12.38 -3.92
CA GLY A 133 -2.81 -13.57 -4.45
C GLY A 133 -3.68 -13.23 -5.66
N ALA A 134 -4.48 -12.16 -5.59
CA ALA A 134 -5.28 -11.71 -6.71
C ALA A 134 -4.42 -11.27 -7.91
N LEU A 135 -3.34 -10.54 -7.66
CA LEU A 135 -2.41 -10.11 -8.70
C LEU A 135 -1.76 -11.30 -9.41
N VAL A 136 -1.24 -12.27 -8.66
CA VAL A 136 -0.54 -13.44 -9.22
C VAL A 136 -1.51 -14.37 -9.94
N LEU A 137 -2.66 -14.69 -9.33
CA LEU A 137 -3.63 -15.63 -9.91
C LEU A 137 -4.31 -15.08 -11.17
N THR A 138 -4.47 -13.75 -11.26
CA THR A 138 -5.14 -13.11 -12.39
C THR A 138 -4.20 -12.29 -13.29
N ALA A 139 -2.88 -12.47 -13.17
CA ALA A 139 -1.88 -11.79 -13.99
C ALA A 139 -2.14 -11.97 -15.49
N ASN A 140 -2.52 -13.18 -15.90
CA ASN A 140 -2.84 -13.50 -17.31
C ASN A 140 -4.15 -12.86 -17.80
N PHE A 141 -5.00 -12.43 -16.86
CA PHE A 141 -6.31 -11.83 -17.13
C PHE A 141 -6.33 -10.34 -16.75
N TYR A 142 -5.22 -9.63 -16.98
CA TYR A 142 -5.10 -8.19 -16.73
C TYR A 142 -5.51 -7.77 -15.30
N PHE A 143 -5.21 -8.61 -14.30
CA PHE A 143 -5.50 -8.34 -12.88
C PHE A 143 -6.99 -8.21 -12.54
N ILE A 144 -7.88 -8.87 -13.31
CA ILE A 144 -9.34 -8.84 -13.07
C ILE A 144 -9.74 -9.24 -11.64
N GLY A 145 -8.92 -10.00 -10.94
CA GLY A 145 -9.15 -10.38 -9.54
C GLY A 145 -9.27 -9.17 -8.60
N LEU A 146 -8.61 -8.05 -8.92
CA LEU A 146 -8.70 -6.82 -8.11
C LEU A 146 -10.12 -6.23 -8.11
N VAL A 147 -10.91 -6.43 -9.16
CA VAL A 147 -12.30 -5.95 -9.23
C VAL A 147 -13.15 -6.55 -8.11
N PHE A 148 -12.85 -7.77 -7.68
CA PHE A 148 -13.55 -8.44 -6.58
C PHE A 148 -12.88 -8.18 -5.23
N VAL A 149 -11.55 -8.17 -5.19
CA VAL A 149 -10.80 -7.99 -3.95
C VAL A 149 -10.93 -6.58 -3.39
N ILE A 150 -10.90 -5.55 -4.23
CA ILE A 150 -10.98 -4.15 -3.78
C ILE A 150 -12.29 -3.88 -3.02
N PRO A 151 -13.49 -4.23 -3.53
CA PRO A 151 -14.74 -4.04 -2.79
C PRO A 151 -14.78 -4.78 -1.45
N VAL A 152 -14.29 -6.03 -1.40
CA VAL A 152 -14.30 -6.84 -0.18
C VAL A 152 -13.38 -6.21 0.87
N LEU A 153 -12.17 -5.80 0.48
CA LEU A 153 -11.24 -5.14 1.38
C LEU A 153 -11.76 -3.79 1.86
N ALA A 154 -12.38 -3.00 0.98
CA ALA A 154 -13.01 -1.74 1.36
C ALA A 154 -14.12 -1.94 2.40
N HIS A 155 -14.98 -2.95 2.19
CA HIS A 155 -16.04 -3.30 3.15
C HIS A 155 -15.47 -3.76 4.50
N ALA A 156 -14.44 -4.61 4.48
CA ALA A 156 -13.80 -5.08 5.71
C ALA A 156 -13.09 -3.94 6.47
N THR A 157 -12.46 -3.02 5.73
CA THR A 157 -11.86 -1.78 6.28
C THR A 157 -12.92 -0.91 6.95
N TRP A 158 -14.09 -0.75 6.33
CA TRP A 158 -15.20 0.00 6.90
C TRP A 158 -15.71 -0.62 8.22
N HIS A 159 -15.85 -1.94 8.27
CA HIS A 159 -16.25 -2.64 9.50
C HIS A 159 -15.19 -2.53 10.61
N ALA A 160 -13.91 -2.63 10.24
CA ALA A 160 -12.81 -2.38 11.17
C ALA A 160 -12.83 -0.93 11.69
N TYR A 161 -13.18 0.04 10.83
CA TYR A 161 -13.32 1.44 11.22
C TYR A 161 -14.48 1.64 12.20
N GLU A 162 -15.66 1.11 11.90
CA GLU A 162 -16.84 1.25 12.77
C GLU A 162 -16.59 0.61 14.14
N SER A 163 -15.98 -0.57 14.18
CA SER A 163 -15.67 -1.26 15.45
C SER A 163 -14.59 -0.55 16.29
N MET A 164 -13.63 0.13 15.66
CA MET A 164 -12.53 0.78 16.39
C MET A 164 -12.77 2.25 16.73
N ILE A 165 -13.50 2.99 15.88
CA ILE A 165 -13.65 4.46 15.95
C ILE A 165 -15.13 4.89 15.99
N GLY A 166 -16.04 4.05 15.47
CA GLY A 166 -17.47 4.36 15.35
C GLY A 166 -18.22 4.47 16.68
N GLU A 167 -17.69 3.94 17.79
CA GLU A 167 -18.30 4.09 19.12
C GLU A 167 -18.06 5.46 19.78
N LEU A 168 -17.15 6.29 19.25
CA LEU A 168 -16.96 7.67 19.71
C LEU A 168 -18.02 8.57 19.06
N LYS A 169 -19.22 8.61 19.67
CA LYS A 169 -20.24 9.65 19.46
C LYS A 169 -19.89 10.94 20.18
#